data_AF-A0A067LCV5-F1
#
_entry.id   AF-A0A067LCV5-F1
#
_cell.length_a   1.000
_cell.length_b   1.000
_cell.length_c   1.000
_cell.angle_alpha   90.00
_cell.angle_beta   90.00
_cell.angle_gamma   90.00
#
_symmetry.space_group_name_H-M   'P 1'
#
loop_
_entity.id
_entity.type
_entity.pdbx_description
1 polymer ?
#
loop_
_entity_poly.entity_id
_entity_poly.type
_entity_poly.pdbx_seq_one_letter_code
_entity_poly.pdbx_strand_id
1 'polypeptide(L)'
;MVSNISILSANAVPKPCIRRLMMQQLESLFLKVDLFEELVEEVKDMGFQPFSNSFIYAFSSMSCMKKTRWESKKKLLMSSGWSEQEFLLAFRLQPLFMQASEKKMKELMEFYLTKAYLEPSDMVKYPKLLMVSLKRCARPRCSVLEVLMSKELIKKNVNVVSALNMSKEQFEKSFLTRFKDDYPELISSYHVESTFEDLVTEFDS
;
A
#
# COMPACT_ATOMS: atom_id res chain seq x y z
N MET A 1 -1.50 -19.31 -21.39
CA MET A 1 -2.02 -19.90 -20.14
C MET A 1 -1.36 -21.24 -19.77
N VAL A 2 -1.61 -22.35 -20.48
CA VAL A 2 -1.06 -23.69 -20.08
C VAL A 2 0.47 -23.69 -20.00
N SER A 3 1.15 -23.03 -20.96
CA SER A 3 2.61 -22.85 -20.93
C SER A 3 3.08 -22.13 -19.65
N ASN A 4 2.48 -20.99 -19.32
CA ASN A 4 2.87 -20.18 -18.16
C ASN A 4 2.60 -20.88 -16.81
N ILE A 5 1.51 -21.67 -16.71
CA ILE A 5 1.26 -22.52 -15.53
C ILE A 5 2.35 -23.61 -15.38
N SER A 6 2.80 -24.17 -16.50
CA SER A 6 3.88 -25.15 -16.52
C SER A 6 5.21 -24.53 -16.08
N ILE A 7 5.50 -23.30 -16.52
CA ILE A 7 6.68 -22.53 -16.09
C ILE A 7 6.67 -22.28 -14.58
N LEU A 8 5.54 -21.86 -14.01
CA LEU A 8 5.40 -21.68 -12.56
C LEU A 8 5.66 -23.01 -11.82
N SER A 9 5.11 -24.11 -12.33
CA SER A 9 5.29 -25.44 -11.74
C SER A 9 6.75 -25.89 -11.81
N ALA A 10 7.43 -25.65 -12.94
CA ALA A 10 8.85 -25.94 -13.14
C ALA A 10 9.75 -25.12 -12.21
N ASN A 11 9.33 -23.90 -11.86
CA ASN A 11 10.00 -23.03 -10.89
C ASN A 11 9.57 -23.30 -9.43
N ALA A 12 9.04 -24.49 -9.14
CA ALA A 12 8.65 -24.92 -7.80
C ALA A 12 7.57 -24.03 -7.13
N VAL A 13 6.75 -23.31 -7.90
CA VAL A 13 5.61 -22.55 -7.37
C VAL A 13 4.49 -23.53 -6.97
N PRO A 14 4.04 -23.56 -5.72
CA PRO A 14 3.02 -24.49 -5.25
C PRO A 14 1.67 -24.27 -5.93
N LYS A 15 0.92 -25.35 -6.19
CA LYS A 15 -0.44 -25.28 -6.77
C LYS A 15 -1.38 -24.28 -6.06
N PRO A 16 -1.39 -24.16 -4.71
CA PRO A 16 -2.20 -23.14 -4.04
C PRO A 16 -1.80 -21.69 -4.40
N CYS A 17 -0.52 -21.45 -4.64
CA CYS A 17 0.02 -20.15 -5.06
C CYS A 17 -0.39 -19.84 -6.50
N ILE A 18 -0.29 -20.83 -7.40
CA ILE A 18 -0.76 -20.71 -8.79
C ILE A 18 -2.27 -20.41 -8.83
N ARG A 19 -3.07 -21.15 -8.04
CA ARG A 19 -4.52 -20.89 -7.93
C ARG A 19 -4.79 -19.45 -7.45
N ARG A 20 -4.00 -18.95 -6.50
CA ARG A 20 -4.15 -17.56 -6.03
C ARG A 20 -3.83 -16.55 -7.13
N LEU A 21 -2.77 -16.77 -7.91
CA LEU A 21 -2.46 -15.93 -9.07
C LEU A 21 -3.62 -15.92 -10.08
N MET A 22 -4.22 -17.08 -10.37
CA MET A 22 -5.39 -17.16 -11.24
C MET A 22 -6.58 -16.33 -10.73
N MET A 23 -6.80 -16.31 -9.40
CA MET A 23 -7.91 -15.57 -8.79
C MET A 23 -7.65 -14.06 -8.70
N GLN A 24 -6.38 -13.64 -8.60
CA GLN A 24 -6.03 -12.24 -8.35
C GLN A 24 -5.58 -11.50 -9.60
N GLN A 25 -4.96 -12.18 -10.55
CA GLN A 25 -4.36 -11.58 -11.74
C GLN A 25 -4.34 -12.58 -12.90
N LEU A 26 -5.53 -13.00 -13.34
CA LEU A 26 -5.70 -13.97 -14.43
C LEU A 26 -4.98 -13.53 -15.73
N GLU A 27 -4.99 -12.24 -16.01
CA GLU A 27 -4.40 -11.61 -17.20
C GLU A 27 -2.89 -11.89 -17.31
N SER A 28 -2.21 -12.02 -16.17
CA SER A 28 -0.77 -12.31 -16.14
C SER A 28 -0.42 -13.67 -16.77
N LEU A 29 -1.35 -14.63 -16.76
CA LEU A 29 -1.16 -15.96 -17.37
C LEU A 29 -1.31 -15.96 -18.90
N PHE A 30 -1.66 -14.81 -19.48
CA PHE A 30 -1.74 -14.57 -20.92
C PHE A 30 -0.56 -13.75 -21.46
N LEU A 31 0.40 -13.35 -20.61
CA LEU A 31 1.64 -12.77 -21.08
C LEU A 31 2.37 -13.72 -22.04
N LYS A 32 3.11 -13.13 -22.99
CA LYS A 32 4.04 -13.88 -23.85
C LYS A 32 4.99 -14.70 -22.97
N VAL A 33 5.30 -15.92 -23.41
CA VAL A 33 6.10 -16.88 -22.67
C VAL A 33 7.45 -16.27 -22.23
N ASP A 34 8.19 -15.67 -23.17
CA ASP A 34 9.49 -15.05 -22.90
C ASP A 34 9.42 -13.96 -21.81
N LEU A 35 8.39 -13.10 -21.87
CA LEU A 35 8.18 -12.04 -20.88
C LEU A 35 7.76 -12.62 -19.52
N PHE A 36 6.98 -13.70 -19.54
CA PHE A 36 6.57 -14.39 -18.32
C PHE A 36 7.78 -15.01 -17.61
N GLU A 37 8.68 -15.65 -18.37
CA GLU A 37 9.94 -16.20 -17.85
C GLU A 37 10.86 -15.10 -17.32
N GLU A 38 11.04 -13.99 -18.06
CA GLU A 38 11.82 -12.84 -17.59
C GLU A 38 11.31 -12.33 -16.24
N LEU A 39 9.99 -12.17 -16.09
CA LEU A 39 9.38 -11.72 -14.83
C LEU A 39 9.56 -12.73 -13.69
N VAL A 40 9.51 -14.03 -13.97
CA VAL A 40 9.74 -15.07 -12.95
C VAL A 40 11.18 -14.98 -12.43
N GLU A 41 12.16 -14.85 -13.32
CA GLU A 41 13.57 -14.71 -12.93
C GLU A 41 13.82 -13.38 -12.22
N GLU A 42 13.26 -12.26 -12.70
CA GLU A 42 13.42 -10.96 -12.06
C GLU A 42 12.88 -10.95 -10.61
N VAL A 43 11.73 -11.60 -10.37
CA VAL A 43 11.18 -11.75 -9.01
C VAL A 43 12.09 -12.64 -8.13
N LYS A 44 12.72 -13.68 -8.69
CA LYS A 44 13.70 -14.52 -7.96
C LYS A 44 14.96 -13.73 -7.62
N ASP A 45 15.47 -12.93 -8.54
CA ASP A 45 16.66 -12.08 -8.36
C ASP A 45 16.45 -11.00 -7.29
N MET A 46 15.21 -10.51 -7.14
CA MET A 46 14.82 -9.63 -6.03
C MET A 46 14.74 -10.36 -4.67
N GLY A 47 15.02 -11.66 -4.63
CA GLY A 47 15.13 -12.46 -3.41
C GLY A 47 13.81 -13.07 -2.93
N PHE A 48 12.77 -13.12 -3.77
CA PHE A 48 11.52 -13.80 -3.43
C PHE A 48 11.63 -15.31 -3.66
N GLN A 49 11.18 -16.07 -2.66
CA GLN A 49 11.15 -17.52 -2.75
C GLN A 49 9.89 -17.99 -3.51
N PRO A 50 10.01 -18.79 -4.59
CA PRO A 50 8.87 -19.23 -5.42
C PRO A 50 7.74 -19.92 -4.67
N PHE A 51 8.04 -20.51 -3.50
CA PHE A 51 7.06 -21.19 -2.66
C PHE A 51 6.27 -20.27 -1.73
N SER A 52 6.56 -18.97 -1.71
CA SER A 52 5.90 -17.99 -0.82
C SER A 52 4.73 -17.28 -1.48
N ASN A 53 3.75 -16.84 -0.68
CA ASN A 53 2.68 -15.96 -1.18
C ASN A 53 3.23 -14.61 -1.66
N SER A 54 4.30 -14.12 -1.02
CA SER A 54 4.95 -12.87 -1.40
C SER A 54 5.51 -12.90 -2.83
N PHE A 55 5.97 -14.06 -3.31
CA PHE A 55 6.36 -14.25 -4.70
C PHE A 55 5.20 -13.96 -5.67
N ILE A 56 4.01 -14.48 -5.37
CA ILE A 56 2.80 -14.23 -6.19
C ILE A 56 2.40 -12.76 -6.16
N TYR A 57 2.54 -12.09 -5.01
CA TYR A 57 2.25 -10.65 -4.91
C TYR A 57 3.25 -9.81 -5.70
N ALA A 58 4.54 -10.16 -5.66
CA ALA A 58 5.57 -9.49 -6.44
C ALA A 58 5.36 -9.68 -7.94
N PHE A 59 5.18 -10.92 -8.37
CA PHE A 59 4.87 -11.24 -9.75
C PHE A 59 3.61 -10.51 -10.24
N SER A 60 2.52 -10.57 -9.47
CA SER A 60 1.27 -9.85 -9.79
C SER A 60 1.50 -8.34 -9.93
N SER A 61 2.27 -7.75 -9.01
CA SER A 61 2.55 -6.31 -9.05
C SER A 61 3.38 -5.89 -10.26
N MET A 62 4.29 -6.72 -10.73
CA MET A 62 5.15 -6.39 -11.88
C MET A 62 4.43 -6.69 -13.20
N SER A 63 3.70 -7.80 -13.28
CA SER A 63 3.00 -8.25 -14.49
C SER A 63 1.92 -7.30 -14.99
N CYS A 64 1.32 -6.48 -14.10
CA CYS A 64 0.24 -5.56 -14.46
C CYS A 64 0.71 -4.21 -15.03
N MET A 65 2.02 -3.98 -15.19
CA MET A 65 2.53 -2.74 -15.76
C MET A 65 3.78 -2.91 -16.62
N LYS A 66 4.03 -1.92 -17.48
CA LYS A 66 5.25 -1.86 -18.28
C LYS A 66 6.47 -1.58 -17.39
N LYS A 67 7.63 -2.16 -17.75
CA LYS A 67 8.93 -1.91 -17.11
C LYS A 67 9.26 -0.42 -16.96
N THR A 68 8.94 0.40 -17.96
CA THR A 68 9.14 1.85 -17.89
C THR A 68 8.32 2.53 -16.80
N ARG A 69 7.08 2.07 -16.56
CA ARG A 69 6.23 2.57 -15.47
C ARG A 69 6.74 2.09 -14.10
N TRP A 70 7.22 0.84 -14.05
CA TRP A 70 7.85 0.29 -12.85
C TRP A 70 9.05 1.13 -12.41
N GLU A 71 9.98 1.41 -13.32
CA GLU A 71 11.17 2.22 -13.06
C GLU A 71 10.82 3.67 -12.71
N SER A 72 9.82 4.25 -13.36
CA SER A 72 9.32 5.59 -13.02
C SER A 72 8.83 5.68 -11.57
N LYS A 73 8.03 4.71 -11.12
CA LYS A 73 7.57 4.60 -9.73
C LYS A 73 8.72 4.40 -8.75
N LYS A 74 9.67 3.52 -9.06
CA LYS A 74 10.88 3.31 -8.24
C LYS A 74 11.66 4.62 -8.09
N LYS A 75 11.90 5.32 -9.20
CA LYS A 75 12.60 6.62 -9.22
C LYS A 75 11.87 7.69 -8.40
N LEU A 76 10.54 7.72 -8.43
CA LEU A 76 9.73 8.62 -7.60
C LEU A 76 10.00 8.39 -6.11
N LEU A 77 10.00 7.14 -5.65
CA LEU A 77 10.26 6.81 -4.25
C LEU A 77 11.70 7.14 -3.87
N MET A 78 12.67 6.86 -4.74
CA MET A 78 14.07 7.23 -4.52
C MET A 78 14.26 8.74 -4.42
N SER A 79 13.57 9.52 -5.27
CA SER A 79 13.58 10.99 -5.18
C SER A 79 12.94 11.53 -3.89
N SER A 80 12.22 10.68 -3.17
CA SER A 80 11.60 10.99 -1.87
C SER A 80 12.44 10.50 -0.68
N GLY A 81 13.73 10.23 -0.90
CA GLY A 81 14.71 9.90 0.14
C GLY A 81 15.00 8.41 0.33
N TRP A 82 14.50 7.53 -0.53
CA TRP A 82 14.77 6.09 -0.44
C TRP A 82 16.05 5.71 -1.18
N SER A 83 16.85 4.85 -0.58
CA SER A 83 17.89 4.09 -1.29
C SER A 83 17.29 2.95 -2.12
N GLU A 84 18.08 2.41 -3.05
CA GLU A 84 17.69 1.22 -3.81
C GLU A 84 17.50 0.00 -2.90
N GLN A 85 18.34 -0.15 -1.88
CA GLN A 85 18.21 -1.22 -0.89
C GLN A 85 16.92 -1.08 -0.08
N GLU A 86 16.56 0.13 0.34
CA GLU A 86 15.30 0.39 1.05
C GLU A 86 14.08 0.12 0.17
N PHE A 87 14.13 0.48 -1.11
CA PHE A 87 13.08 0.09 -2.06
C PHE A 87 12.91 -1.42 -2.14
N LEU A 88 14.01 -2.17 -2.28
CA LEU A 88 13.95 -3.64 -2.34
C LEU A 88 13.42 -4.24 -1.04
N LEU A 89 13.82 -3.69 0.13
CA LEU A 89 13.30 -4.12 1.42
C LEU A 89 11.79 -3.89 1.53
N ALA A 90 11.33 -2.67 1.20
CA ALA A 90 9.91 -2.34 1.20
C ALA A 90 9.12 -3.22 0.22
N PHE A 91 9.64 -3.43 -0.99
CA PHE A 91 8.99 -4.25 -2.00
C PHE A 91 8.85 -5.70 -1.53
N ARG A 92 9.86 -6.26 -0.86
CA ARG A 92 9.79 -7.60 -0.25
C ARG A 92 8.79 -7.70 0.89
N LEU A 93 8.60 -6.64 1.66
CA LEU A 93 7.62 -6.59 2.74
C LEU A 93 6.18 -6.52 2.23
N GLN A 94 5.93 -5.73 1.18
CA GLN A 94 4.58 -5.55 0.64
C GLN A 94 4.63 -5.22 -0.85
N PRO A 95 4.67 -6.22 -1.75
CA PRO A 95 4.84 -5.93 -3.16
C PRO A 95 3.73 -5.10 -3.80
N LEU A 96 2.50 -5.24 -3.28
CA LEU A 96 1.31 -4.64 -3.89
C LEU A 96 1.25 -3.12 -3.75
N PHE A 97 2.10 -2.47 -2.94
CA PHE A 97 2.13 -1.01 -2.91
C PHE A 97 2.49 -0.44 -4.28
N MET A 98 3.26 -1.17 -5.09
CA MET A 98 3.64 -0.74 -6.44
C MET A 98 2.48 -0.72 -7.42
N GLN A 99 1.32 -1.29 -7.08
CA GLN A 99 0.10 -1.17 -7.88
C GLN A 99 -0.57 0.22 -7.73
N ALA A 100 -0.26 0.99 -6.69
CA ALA A 100 -0.76 2.36 -6.55
C ALA A 100 -0.31 3.24 -7.73
N SER A 101 -1.12 4.25 -8.08
CA SER A 101 -0.72 5.21 -9.11
C SER A 101 0.42 6.10 -8.61
N GLU A 102 1.26 6.60 -9.53
CA GLU A 102 2.32 7.56 -9.19
C GLU A 102 1.76 8.81 -8.50
N LYS A 103 0.60 9.29 -8.98
CA LYS A 103 -0.14 10.40 -8.36
C LYS A 103 -0.43 10.10 -6.89
N LYS A 104 -1.02 8.94 -6.59
CA LYS A 104 -1.34 8.53 -5.22
C LYS A 104 -0.09 8.39 -4.35
N MET A 105 0.97 7.78 -4.88
CA MET A 105 2.24 7.64 -4.15
C MET A 105 2.82 9.02 -3.79
N LYS A 106 2.84 9.95 -4.75
CA LYS A 106 3.34 11.32 -4.55
C LYS A 106 2.53 12.04 -3.48
N GLU A 107 1.21 12.02 -3.60
CA GLU A 107 0.32 12.70 -2.65
C GLU A 107 0.45 12.12 -1.22
N LEU A 108 0.59 10.79 -1.10
CA LEU A 108 0.82 10.14 0.20
C LEU A 108 2.19 10.48 0.77
N MET A 109 3.26 10.40 -0.02
CA MET A 109 4.61 10.77 0.42
C MET A 109 4.67 12.22 0.88
N GLU A 110 4.13 13.16 0.09
CA GLU A 110 4.08 14.58 0.45
C GLU A 110 3.29 14.78 1.76
N PHE A 111 2.12 14.16 1.89
CA PHE A 111 1.33 14.24 3.11
C PHE A 111 2.08 13.70 4.33
N TYR A 112 2.73 12.55 4.20
CA TYR A 112 3.44 11.92 5.32
C TYR A 112 4.63 12.73 5.78
N LEU A 113 5.44 13.25 4.85
CA LEU A 113 6.63 14.02 5.17
C LEU A 113 6.28 15.42 5.71
N THR A 114 5.21 16.05 5.23
CA THR A 114 4.92 17.47 5.53
C THR A 114 3.82 17.70 6.57
N LYS A 115 2.86 16.77 6.69
CA LYS A 115 1.68 16.92 7.57
C LYS A 115 1.64 15.89 8.68
N ALA A 116 2.05 14.65 8.41
CA ALA A 116 2.10 13.61 9.43
C ALA A 116 3.46 13.50 10.13
N TYR A 117 4.45 14.29 9.69
CA TYR A 117 5.83 14.35 10.23
C TYR A 117 6.47 12.97 10.38
N LEU A 118 6.22 12.10 9.40
CA LEU A 118 6.85 10.78 9.30
C LEU A 118 8.16 10.89 8.52
N GLU A 119 9.09 9.97 8.80
CA GLU A 119 10.35 9.88 8.08
C GLU A 119 10.22 8.93 6.88
N PRO A 120 11.03 9.08 5.81
CA PRO A 120 11.07 8.13 4.70
C PRO A 120 11.18 6.67 5.17
N SER A 121 11.97 6.42 6.21
CA SER A 121 12.18 5.10 6.81
C SER A 121 10.91 4.47 7.40
N ASP A 122 9.90 5.25 7.79
CA ASP A 122 8.61 4.74 8.26
C ASP A 122 7.84 4.09 7.13
N MET A 123 7.83 4.70 5.94
CA MET A 123 7.19 4.12 4.76
C MET A 123 7.97 2.92 4.21
N VAL A 124 9.29 2.86 4.39
CA VAL A 124 10.10 1.67 4.08
C VAL A 124 9.72 0.50 4.99
N LYS A 125 9.62 0.75 6.31
CA LYS A 125 9.23 -0.27 7.30
C LYS A 125 7.77 -0.69 7.17
N TYR A 126 6.91 0.22 6.72
CA TYR A 126 5.47 0.01 6.61
C TYR A 126 4.92 0.43 5.23
N PRO A 127 5.25 -0.29 4.14
CA PRO A 127 4.88 0.13 2.78
C PRO A 127 3.37 0.10 2.51
N LYS A 128 2.59 -0.53 3.39
CA LYS A 128 1.12 -0.45 3.40
C LYS A 128 0.61 0.99 3.51
N LEU A 129 1.41 1.92 4.07
CA LEU A 129 1.10 3.35 4.07
C LEU A 129 0.91 3.91 2.65
N LEU A 130 1.58 3.35 1.64
CA LEU A 130 1.40 3.76 0.24
C LEU A 130 0.14 3.17 -0.42
N MET A 131 -0.58 2.30 0.30
CA MET A 131 -1.79 1.63 -0.19
C MET A 131 -3.07 2.23 0.39
N VAL A 132 -3.03 2.91 1.54
CA VAL A 132 -4.24 3.45 2.18
C VAL A 132 -4.85 4.58 1.34
N SER A 133 -6.12 4.90 1.60
CA SER A 133 -6.72 6.09 1.01
C SER A 133 -6.18 7.33 1.72
N LEU A 134 -5.59 8.26 0.97
CA LEU A 134 -5.15 9.54 1.53
C LEU A 134 -6.34 10.29 2.15
N LYS A 135 -7.44 10.39 1.40
CA LYS A 135 -8.62 11.16 1.79
C LYS A 135 -9.51 10.45 2.81
N ARG A 136 -9.76 9.14 2.64
CA ARG A 136 -10.69 8.39 3.50
C ARG A 136 -10.03 7.76 4.73
N CYS A 137 -8.69 7.74 4.79
CA CYS A 137 -7.96 7.11 5.88
C CYS A 137 -6.88 8.03 6.45
N ALA A 138 -5.86 8.40 5.66
CA ALA A 138 -4.70 9.08 6.23
C ALA A 138 -5.01 10.48 6.80
N ARG A 139 -5.73 11.32 6.05
CA ARG A 139 -6.12 12.66 6.49
C ARG A 139 -7.08 12.64 7.71
N PRO A 140 -8.22 11.92 7.68
CA PRO A 140 -9.14 11.89 8.82
C PRO A 140 -8.49 11.36 10.09
N ARG A 141 -7.65 10.33 9.96
CA ARG A 141 -6.97 9.74 11.12
C ARG A 141 -5.92 10.66 11.71
N CYS A 142 -5.10 11.33 10.88
CA CYS A 142 -4.15 12.31 11.37
C CYS A 142 -4.85 13.51 12.02
N SER A 143 -5.94 14.00 11.42
CA SER A 143 -6.76 15.09 11.96
C SER A 143 -7.30 14.75 13.37
N VAL A 144 -7.89 13.57 13.53
CA VAL A 144 -8.35 13.08 14.85
C VAL A 144 -7.19 13.02 15.85
N LEU A 145 -6.04 12.46 15.47
CA LEU A 145 -4.88 12.38 16.36
C LEU A 145 -4.39 13.78 16.76
N GLU A 146 -4.34 14.73 15.83
CA GLU A 146 -3.92 16.11 16.08
C GLU A 146 -4.85 16.82 17.09
N VAL A 147 -6.17 16.67 16.92
CA VAL A 147 -7.14 17.24 17.87
C VAL A 147 -7.01 16.58 19.25
N LEU A 148 -6.88 15.25 19.31
CA LEU A 148 -6.71 14.54 20.59
C LEU A 148 -5.40 14.93 21.30
N MET A 149 -4.32 15.16 20.55
CA MET A 149 -3.03 15.61 21.10
C MET A 149 -3.09 17.06 21.59
N SER A 150 -3.77 17.95 20.86
CA SER A 150 -3.91 19.36 21.25
C SER A 150 -4.78 19.56 22.49
N LYS A 151 -5.78 18.69 22.69
CA LYS A 151 -6.60 18.63 23.90
C LYS A 151 -5.97 17.81 25.05
N GLU A 152 -4.74 17.32 24.87
CA GLU A 152 -4.00 16.50 25.85
C GLU A 152 -4.70 15.19 26.26
N LEU A 153 -5.62 14.69 25.42
CA LEU A 153 -6.39 13.46 25.65
C LEU A 153 -5.58 12.20 25.33
N ILE A 154 -4.55 12.33 24.49
CA ILE A 154 -3.56 11.29 24.19
C ILE A 154 -2.14 11.87 24.27
N LYS A 155 -1.15 10.99 24.44
CA LYS A 155 0.26 11.41 24.48
C LYS A 155 0.70 11.95 23.12
N LYS A 156 1.54 13.00 23.13
CA LYS A 156 2.13 13.61 21.93
C LYS A 156 3.07 12.67 21.15
N ASN A 157 3.51 11.56 21.75
CA ASN A 157 4.35 10.55 21.11
C ASN A 157 3.56 9.32 20.65
N VAL A 158 2.27 9.47 20.34
CA VAL A 158 1.46 8.37 19.80
C VAL A 158 2.08 7.86 18.50
N ASN A 159 2.05 6.54 18.31
CA ASN A 159 2.57 5.95 17.08
C ASN A 159 1.58 6.18 15.92
N VAL A 160 1.78 7.27 15.18
CA VAL A 160 0.96 7.65 14.01
C VAL A 160 0.93 6.55 12.96
N VAL A 161 2.07 5.90 12.69
CA VAL A 161 2.16 4.80 11.73
C VAL A 161 1.25 3.63 12.12
N SER A 162 1.21 3.29 13.41
CA SER A 162 0.32 2.25 13.93
C SER A 162 -1.14 2.64 13.72
N ALA A 163 -1.53 3.87 14.03
CA ALA A 163 -2.90 4.35 13.87
C ALA A 163 -3.34 4.36 12.40
N LEU A 164 -2.45 4.71 11.48
CA LEU A 164 -2.69 4.67 10.03
C LEU A 164 -2.84 3.23 9.48
N ASN A 165 -2.23 2.24 10.13
CA ASN A 165 -2.28 0.84 9.70
C ASN A 165 -3.46 0.03 10.27
N MET A 166 -4.16 0.56 11.28
CA MET A 166 -5.34 -0.07 11.90
C MET A 166 -6.50 -0.28 10.91
N SER A 167 -7.36 -1.26 11.18
CA SER A 167 -8.68 -1.32 10.54
C SER A 167 -9.51 -0.08 10.90
N LYS A 168 -10.59 0.19 10.15
CA LYS A 168 -11.50 1.30 10.46
C LYS A 168 -12.08 1.13 11.87
N GLU A 169 -12.57 -0.06 12.17
CA GLU A 169 -13.20 -0.42 13.43
C GLU A 169 -12.22 -0.30 14.61
N GLN A 170 -10.97 -0.75 14.41
CA GLN A 170 -9.92 -0.62 15.42
C GLN A 170 -9.58 0.84 15.71
N PHE A 171 -9.49 1.68 14.67
CA PHE A 171 -9.22 3.09 14.82
C PHE A 171 -10.36 3.79 15.56
N GLU A 172 -11.60 3.59 15.13
CA GLU A 172 -12.79 4.21 15.74
C GLU A 172 -12.97 3.78 17.20
N LYS A 173 -12.71 2.51 17.52
CA LYS A 173 -12.72 2.02 18.91
C LYS A 173 -11.65 2.69 19.76
N SER A 174 -10.44 2.86 19.21
CA SER A 174 -9.29 3.37 19.96
C SER A 174 -9.32 4.89 20.16
N PHE A 175 -9.80 5.63 19.15
CA PHE A 175 -9.64 7.09 19.09
C PHE A 175 -10.95 7.88 19.02
N LEU A 176 -12.10 7.25 18.76
CA LEU A 176 -13.39 7.96 18.72
C LEU A 176 -14.32 7.54 19.85
N THR A 177 -14.50 6.23 20.04
CA THR A 177 -15.50 5.69 20.97
C THR A 177 -15.31 6.17 22.40
N ARG A 178 -14.07 6.36 22.82
CA ARG A 178 -13.74 6.84 24.17
C ARG A 178 -14.10 8.32 24.40
N PHE A 179 -14.18 9.11 23.34
CA PHE A 179 -14.31 10.57 23.39
C PHE A 179 -15.62 11.07 22.79
N LYS A 180 -16.48 10.16 22.33
CA LYS A 180 -17.70 10.49 21.57
C LYS A 180 -18.70 11.36 22.34
N ASP A 181 -18.80 11.16 23.65
CA ASP A 181 -19.80 11.84 24.48
C ASP A 181 -19.30 13.24 24.88
N ASP A 182 -17.98 13.38 25.10
CA ASP A 182 -17.35 14.64 25.50
C ASP A 182 -16.94 15.52 24.30
N TYR A 183 -16.71 14.92 23.13
CA TYR A 183 -16.18 15.58 21.92
C TYR A 183 -16.89 15.09 20.64
N PRO A 184 -18.20 15.37 20.49
CA PRO A 184 -18.97 14.96 19.31
C PRO A 184 -18.42 15.54 18.00
N GLU A 185 -17.66 16.64 18.05
CA GLU A 185 -17.00 17.24 16.88
C GLU A 185 -15.91 16.37 16.25
N LEU A 186 -15.30 15.45 17.03
CA LEU A 186 -14.32 14.50 16.52
C LEU A 186 -14.97 13.49 15.56
N ILE A 187 -16.21 13.10 15.87
CA ILE A 187 -16.98 12.16 15.06
C ILE A 187 -17.47 12.85 13.80
N SER A 188 -17.97 14.08 13.92
CA SER A 188 -18.46 14.82 12.75
C SER A 188 -17.34 15.15 11.76
N SER A 189 -16.17 15.62 12.23
CA SER A 189 -15.02 15.89 11.35
C SER A 189 -14.48 14.62 10.67
N TYR A 190 -14.31 13.52 11.41
CA TYR A 190 -13.84 12.25 10.85
C TYR A 190 -14.79 11.68 9.78
N HIS A 191 -16.10 11.78 10.00
CA HIS A 191 -17.09 11.28 9.03
C HIS A 191 -17.30 12.22 7.85
N VAL A 192 -17.31 13.54 8.04
CA VAL A 192 -17.45 14.51 6.95
C VAL A 192 -16.28 14.42 5.97
N GLU A 193 -15.05 14.30 6.45
CA GLU A 193 -13.88 14.08 5.59
C GLU A 193 -13.94 12.72 4.87
N SER A 194 -14.72 11.76 5.39
CA SER A 194 -14.93 10.45 4.76
C SER A 194 -16.08 10.42 3.74
N THR A 195 -17.09 11.30 3.86
CA THR A 195 -18.34 11.31 3.05
C THR A 195 -18.42 12.41 1.99
N PHE A 196 -17.65 13.50 2.09
CA PHE A 196 -17.72 14.66 1.17
C PHE A 196 -17.52 14.34 -0.33
N GLU A 197 -17.17 13.10 -0.68
CA GLU A 197 -16.87 12.68 -2.04
C GLU A 197 -17.75 11.56 -2.60
N ASP A 198 -18.68 10.98 -1.83
CA ASP A 198 -19.71 10.12 -2.45
C ASP A 198 -20.60 10.92 -3.43
N LEU A 199 -20.65 12.25 -3.28
CA LEU A 199 -21.35 13.20 -4.16
C LEU A 199 -20.52 13.71 -5.34
N VAL A 200 -19.19 13.46 -5.38
CA VAL A 200 -18.30 13.98 -6.44
C VAL A 200 -17.83 12.85 -7.37
N THR A 201 -17.85 11.59 -6.92
CA THR A 201 -17.48 10.43 -7.74
C THR A 201 -18.56 9.95 -8.72
N GLU A 202 -19.73 10.60 -8.81
CA GLU A 202 -20.72 10.30 -9.86
C GLU A 202 -20.32 10.85 -11.25
N PHE A 203 -19.26 11.66 -11.36
CA PHE A 203 -18.96 12.38 -12.60
C PHE A 203 -17.63 12.08 -13.29
N ASP A 204 -16.73 11.26 -12.72
CA ASP A 204 -15.47 10.91 -13.38
C ASP A 204 -15.15 9.41 -13.19
N SER A 205 -15.67 8.59 -14.09
CA SER A 205 -15.18 7.23 -14.40
C SER A 205 -14.94 7.08 -15.90
#